data_AF-A0A6C0JTW1-F1
#
_entry.id   AF-A0A6C0JTW1-F1
#
_cell.length_a   1.000
_cell.length_b   1.000
_cell.length_c   1.000
_cell.angle_alpha   90.00
_cell.angle_beta   90.00
_cell.angle_gamma   90.00
#
_symmetry.space_group_name_H-M   'P 1'
#
loop_
_entity.id
_entity.type
_entity.pdbx_description
1 polymer ?
#
loop_
_entity_poly.entity_id
_entity_poly.type
_entity_poly.pdbx_seq_one_letter_code
_entity_poly.pdbx_strand_id
1 'polypeptide(L)'
;MSSSVDTIGSACFLDFMCAIFSRIAYTEDPLPIYLVSGVFRILPKELIISLSEITSITDLKDDTALLQKADALYPNHTIPIRTSNKIRYVDFMPYVPSINELIENTDKSKYYEKETDPNIKIISIADSNYGDTLVICTKYVPFVWLAFRGTYSTKTAQSYIQLSSLIPAEIDEGTKLLKGIAKIEYEIIHTLFAAMKVLVKNFLPSKSVIPVITGHSLGGGLATIFGNEYCNLVAKYGESFVAPLDSTPVCISFGSPRVLSKGTSERLCQHIVSDRILFHRFSNDADPVTSLPPPGIGFYHPCSSSKDKAKGYRPLISRDCKSPMTLTPFPKVNLNKPINCRTTESSLSGRVFGVGPSPLHHVSYLYVSFIQAADVVHLLAKSAFTITTTEIGRVKITKPQVNITQGDSEMRIVQMTGNGNTGNFTVGFVDLVTLRKTRGPLKEDSVMHETLFSKLLNDTKFKQEVSFDAKGIPVSFPKSIKDDSLIDSDPDYRNELNNTGDNSFVDASPADAPPVDAPPVDASPVDASPVDASPVDASPVDAPPVDASPVDASPVDASPVDAPPVDAPPVDAPPVDAPPVDASPADAPPVDAPPVDAPDNAPTDAGVGGRCKKKFTKKKIHKRK
;
A
#
# COMPACT_ATOMS: atom_id res chain seq x y z
N MET A 1 8.78 -2.12 -36.42
CA MET A 1 8.45 -2.35 -35.00
C MET A 1 6.96 -2.58 -34.91
N SER A 2 6.52 -3.76 -34.46
CA SER A 2 5.11 -3.97 -34.12
C SER A 2 4.79 -3.13 -32.88
N SER A 3 3.80 -2.26 -32.93
CA SER A 3 3.31 -1.57 -31.74
C SER A 3 2.63 -2.62 -30.84
N SER A 4 3.30 -3.02 -29.76
CA SER A 4 2.63 -3.78 -28.70
C SER A 4 1.41 -2.96 -28.24
N VAL A 5 0.23 -3.58 -28.27
CA VAL A 5 -0.98 -2.96 -27.74
C VAL A 5 -0.73 -2.70 -26.27
N ASP A 6 -0.90 -1.46 -25.82
CA ASP A 6 -0.67 -1.12 -24.41
C ASP A 6 -1.68 -1.87 -23.53
N THR A 7 -1.18 -2.83 -22.77
CA THR A 7 -1.94 -3.65 -21.83
C THR A 7 -1.82 -3.15 -20.39
N ILE A 8 -0.93 -2.19 -20.13
CA ILE A 8 -0.53 -1.74 -18.79
C ILE A 8 -1.11 -0.37 -18.45
N GLY A 9 -1.11 0.60 -19.37
CA GLY A 9 -1.53 1.97 -19.11
C GLY A 9 -0.42 2.81 -18.47
N SER A 10 -0.76 3.62 -17.47
CA SER A 10 0.12 4.67 -16.92
C SER A 10 1.08 4.25 -15.78
N ALA A 11 1.34 2.94 -15.61
CA ALA A 11 2.28 2.44 -14.59
C ALA A 11 3.73 2.51 -15.07
N CYS A 12 4.62 3.14 -14.31
CA CYS A 12 6.04 3.28 -14.64
C CYS A 12 6.86 2.06 -14.17
N PHE A 13 8.15 2.02 -14.53
CA PHE A 13 9.05 0.95 -14.12
C PHE A 13 9.28 0.90 -12.60
N LEU A 14 9.29 2.06 -11.94
CA LEU A 14 9.42 2.12 -10.48
C LEU A 14 8.19 1.55 -9.77
N ASP A 15 6.98 1.75 -10.33
CA ASP A 15 5.76 1.11 -9.82
C ASP A 15 5.90 -0.42 -9.83
N PHE A 16 6.43 -0.99 -10.91
CA PHE A 16 6.67 -2.43 -11.02
C PHE A 16 7.71 -2.93 -9.99
N MET A 17 8.82 -2.22 -9.82
CA MET A 17 9.81 -2.52 -8.76
C MET A 17 9.19 -2.50 -7.35
N CYS A 18 8.33 -1.53 -7.07
CA CYS A 18 7.62 -1.43 -5.81
C CYS A 18 6.61 -2.56 -5.59
N ALA A 19 5.92 -3.03 -6.63
CA ALA A 19 5.07 -4.22 -6.56
C ALA A 19 5.89 -5.48 -6.23
N ILE A 20 7.08 -5.63 -6.83
CA ILE A 20 8.01 -6.74 -6.54
C ILE A 20 8.47 -6.71 -5.07
N PHE A 21 8.93 -5.56 -4.58
CA PHE A 21 9.47 -5.47 -3.21
C PHE A 21 8.35 -5.58 -2.16
N SER A 22 7.15 -5.07 -2.44
CA SER A 22 5.94 -5.34 -1.64
C SER A 22 5.61 -6.84 -1.57
N ARG A 23 5.89 -7.61 -2.63
CA ARG A 23 5.70 -9.06 -2.64
C ARG A 23 6.81 -9.82 -1.89
N ILE A 24 8.06 -9.36 -2.00
CA ILE A 24 9.20 -9.93 -1.25
C ILE A 24 9.05 -9.71 0.26
N ALA A 25 8.41 -8.62 0.70
CA ALA A 25 8.10 -8.37 2.11
C ALA A 25 7.22 -9.46 2.78
N TYR A 26 6.52 -10.30 2.01
CA TYR A 26 5.81 -11.48 2.52
C TYR A 26 6.68 -12.74 2.68
N THR A 27 8.00 -12.65 2.47
CA THR A 27 8.91 -13.80 2.58
C THR A 27 9.75 -13.74 3.85
N GLU A 28 9.96 -14.91 4.46
CA GLU A 28 10.58 -15.04 5.76
C GLU A 28 12.11 -14.88 5.69
N ASP A 29 12.69 -14.17 6.67
CA ASP A 29 14.14 -13.97 6.75
C ASP A 29 14.90 -15.29 6.86
N PRO A 30 16.04 -15.47 6.15
CA PRO A 30 16.76 -14.47 5.35
C PRO A 30 16.44 -14.51 3.85
N LEU A 31 15.34 -15.13 3.40
CA LEU A 31 15.03 -15.27 1.97
C LEU A 31 15.01 -13.93 1.18
N PRO A 32 14.58 -12.77 1.74
CA PRO A 32 14.56 -11.50 1.01
C PRO A 32 15.87 -11.10 0.32
N ILE A 33 17.05 -11.32 0.92
CA ILE A 33 18.31 -10.88 0.29
C ILE A 33 18.62 -11.65 -1.00
N TYR A 34 18.26 -12.94 -1.05
CA TYR A 34 18.44 -13.79 -2.23
C TYR A 34 17.45 -13.39 -3.34
N LEU A 35 16.20 -13.10 -2.97
CA LEU A 35 15.17 -12.66 -3.91
C LEU A 35 15.51 -11.29 -4.52
N VAL A 36 15.90 -10.29 -3.72
CA VAL A 36 16.32 -8.99 -4.25
C VAL A 36 17.57 -9.15 -5.14
N SER A 37 18.54 -9.99 -4.75
CA SER A 37 19.70 -10.32 -5.61
C SER A 37 19.29 -10.97 -6.94
N GLY A 38 18.24 -11.79 -6.95
CA GLY A 38 17.68 -12.39 -8.17
C GLY A 38 16.95 -11.38 -9.06
N VAL A 39 16.21 -10.42 -8.47
CA VAL A 39 15.55 -9.33 -9.21
C VAL A 39 16.57 -8.51 -10.00
N PHE A 40 17.69 -8.10 -9.39
CA PHE A 40 18.76 -7.37 -10.10
C PHE A 40 19.52 -8.21 -11.14
N ARG A 41 19.43 -9.56 -11.09
CA ARG A 41 19.94 -10.45 -12.15
C ARG A 41 18.95 -10.69 -13.30
N ILE A 42 17.65 -10.48 -13.08
CA ILE A 42 16.61 -10.55 -14.13
C ILE A 42 16.63 -9.28 -15.00
N LEU A 43 16.84 -8.12 -14.38
CA LEU A 43 16.74 -6.83 -15.03
C LEU A 43 17.98 -6.50 -15.90
N PRO A 44 17.81 -5.87 -17.07
CA PRO A 44 18.94 -5.51 -17.93
C PRO A 44 19.81 -4.42 -17.30
N LYS A 45 21.13 -4.55 -17.47
CA LYS A 45 22.12 -3.67 -16.84
C LYS A 45 21.98 -2.21 -17.30
N GLU A 46 21.62 -2.01 -18.57
CA GLU A 46 21.36 -0.72 -19.20
C GLU A 46 20.24 0.03 -18.46
N LEU A 47 19.18 -0.68 -18.06
CA LEU A 47 18.05 -0.11 -17.33
C LEU A 47 18.42 0.21 -15.88
N ILE A 48 19.17 -0.67 -15.21
CA ILE A 48 19.67 -0.45 -13.84
C ILE A 48 20.58 0.78 -13.79
N ILE A 49 21.51 0.92 -14.73
CA ILE A 49 22.45 2.05 -14.81
C ILE A 49 21.71 3.35 -15.21
N SER A 50 20.71 3.27 -16.09
CA SER A 50 19.88 4.45 -16.40
C SER A 50 19.07 4.93 -15.20
N LEU A 51 18.62 3.98 -14.36
CA LEU A 51 17.94 4.26 -13.08
C LEU A 51 18.91 4.76 -12.01
N SER A 52 20.20 4.40 -12.07
CA SER A 52 21.22 4.88 -11.13
C SER A 52 21.53 6.38 -11.27
N GLU A 53 21.24 6.93 -12.45
CA GLU A 53 21.42 8.35 -12.77
C GLU A 53 20.19 9.23 -12.44
N ILE A 54 19.12 8.67 -11.87
CA ILE A 54 17.94 9.44 -11.45
C ILE A 54 18.20 10.08 -10.07
N THR A 55 18.09 11.41 -9.96
CA THR A 55 18.41 12.15 -8.72
C THR A 55 17.28 13.05 -8.22
N SER A 56 16.08 12.96 -8.79
CA SER A 56 14.91 13.76 -8.39
C SER A 56 13.62 12.95 -8.56
N ILE A 57 12.64 13.17 -7.68
CA ILE A 57 11.30 12.60 -7.82
C ILE A 57 10.55 13.09 -9.07
N THR A 58 10.95 14.24 -9.64
CA THR A 58 10.34 14.76 -10.88
C THR A 58 10.61 13.85 -12.07
N ASP A 59 11.80 13.22 -12.09
CA ASP A 59 12.23 12.26 -13.11
C ASP A 59 11.59 10.87 -12.91
N LEU A 60 10.80 10.68 -11.84
CA LEU A 60 10.13 9.43 -11.48
C LEU A 60 8.60 9.47 -11.70
N LYS A 61 8.04 10.61 -12.13
CA LYS A 61 6.60 10.76 -12.42
C LYS A 61 6.13 9.84 -13.56
N ASP A 62 7.00 9.57 -14.52
CA ASP A 62 6.87 8.56 -15.57
C ASP A 62 8.27 8.10 -16.04
N ASP A 63 8.33 7.19 -17.02
CA ASP A 63 9.60 6.64 -17.51
C ASP A 63 10.34 7.55 -18.52
N THR A 64 9.86 8.77 -18.81
CA THR A 64 10.44 9.62 -19.85
C THR A 64 11.90 9.96 -19.55
N ALA A 65 12.21 10.38 -18.32
CA ALA A 65 13.59 10.71 -17.92
C ALA A 65 14.48 9.46 -17.86
N LEU A 66 13.93 8.32 -17.42
CA LEU A 66 14.61 7.03 -17.39
C LEU A 66 15.00 6.56 -18.80
N LEU A 67 14.07 6.63 -19.76
CA LEU A 67 14.31 6.27 -21.16
C LEU A 67 15.20 7.28 -21.88
N GLN A 68 15.13 8.58 -21.55
CA GLN A 68 16.09 9.56 -22.08
C GLN A 68 17.52 9.29 -21.60
N LYS A 69 17.70 8.91 -20.33
CA LYS A 69 19.01 8.48 -19.79
C LYS A 69 19.48 7.20 -20.48
N ALA A 70 18.58 6.25 -20.71
CA ALA A 70 18.88 5.02 -21.43
C ALA A 70 19.29 5.27 -22.89
N ASP A 71 18.51 6.04 -23.65
CA ASP A 71 18.82 6.43 -25.04
C ASP A 71 20.18 7.14 -25.13
N ALA A 72 20.55 7.96 -24.13
CA ALA A 72 21.79 8.72 -24.09
C ALA A 72 23.03 7.88 -23.69
N LEU A 73 22.89 7.00 -22.70
CA LEU A 73 23.98 6.14 -22.21
C LEU A 73 24.19 4.91 -23.12
N TYR A 74 23.11 4.38 -23.67
CA TYR A 74 23.08 3.13 -24.45
C TYR A 74 22.18 3.27 -25.70
N PRO A 75 22.61 4.01 -26.74
CA PRO A 75 21.79 4.28 -27.94
C PRO A 75 21.27 3.04 -28.70
N ASN A 76 21.87 1.88 -28.48
CA ASN A 76 21.51 0.59 -29.10
C ASN A 76 20.93 -0.41 -28.09
N HIS A 77 20.40 0.05 -26.94
CA HIS A 77 19.87 -0.86 -25.92
C HIS A 77 18.66 -1.66 -26.42
N THR A 78 18.46 -2.84 -25.85
CA THR A 78 17.30 -3.72 -26.13
C THR A 78 16.21 -3.63 -25.07
N ILE A 79 16.18 -2.57 -24.25
CA ILE A 79 15.13 -2.31 -23.26
C ILE A 79 13.76 -2.32 -23.98
N PRO A 80 12.83 -3.22 -23.61
CA PRO A 80 11.50 -3.25 -24.19
C PRO A 80 10.73 -1.96 -23.86
N ILE A 81 10.08 -1.38 -24.86
CA ILE A 81 9.35 -0.11 -24.74
C ILE A 81 7.93 -0.32 -25.25
N ARG A 82 6.96 0.19 -24.47
CA ARG A 82 5.55 0.33 -24.84
C ARG A 82 5.20 1.81 -24.90
N THR A 83 4.10 2.16 -25.58
CA THR A 83 3.61 3.55 -25.67
C THR A 83 2.20 3.65 -25.12
N SER A 84 1.98 4.51 -24.12
CA SER A 84 0.66 4.81 -23.57
C SER A 84 0.40 6.30 -23.67
N ASN A 85 -0.74 6.72 -24.23
CA ASN A 85 -1.10 8.14 -24.40
C ASN A 85 0.00 9.03 -25.03
N LYS A 86 0.77 8.47 -25.98
CA LYS A 86 1.95 9.08 -26.65
C LYS A 86 3.21 9.24 -25.78
N ILE A 87 3.20 8.78 -24.54
CA ILE A 87 4.38 8.71 -23.65
C ILE A 87 5.00 7.32 -23.79
N ARG A 88 6.35 7.25 -23.83
CA ARG A 88 7.11 6.00 -23.82
C ARG A 88 7.23 5.50 -22.39
N TYR A 89 6.98 4.21 -22.18
CA TYR A 89 7.18 3.52 -20.91
C TYR A 89 8.08 2.30 -21.12
N VAL A 90 8.77 1.88 -20.07
CA VAL A 90 9.42 0.57 -20.05
C VAL A 90 8.32 -0.49 -20.09
N ASP A 91 8.44 -1.42 -21.02
CA ASP A 91 7.59 -2.61 -21.03
C ASP A 91 8.23 -3.67 -20.13
N PHE A 92 7.70 -3.81 -18.92
CA PHE A 92 8.19 -4.77 -17.95
C PHE A 92 7.62 -6.19 -18.13
N MET A 93 6.67 -6.40 -19.06
CA MET A 93 6.05 -7.72 -19.30
C MET A 93 7.07 -8.84 -19.55
N PRO A 94 8.18 -8.64 -20.28
CA PRO A 94 9.19 -9.69 -20.49
C PRO A 94 9.88 -10.18 -19.21
N TYR A 95 9.87 -9.40 -18.13
CA TYR A 95 10.50 -9.76 -16.85
C TYR A 95 9.55 -10.50 -15.90
N VAL A 96 8.24 -10.24 -16.02
CA VAL A 96 7.19 -10.77 -15.12
C VAL A 96 7.25 -12.30 -14.92
N PRO A 97 7.42 -13.15 -15.96
CA PRO A 97 7.46 -14.60 -15.77
C PRO A 97 8.60 -15.04 -14.83
N SER A 98 9.80 -14.51 -15.06
CA SER A 98 10.99 -14.84 -14.25
C SER A 98 10.94 -14.25 -12.84
N ILE A 99 10.29 -13.11 -12.67
CA ILE A 99 10.03 -12.49 -11.36
C ILE A 99 9.07 -13.36 -10.53
N ASN A 100 7.95 -13.79 -11.11
CA ASN A 100 7.00 -14.65 -10.40
C ASN A 100 7.61 -16.05 -10.14
N GLU A 101 8.37 -16.62 -11.08
CA GLU A 101 9.11 -17.88 -10.86
C GLU A 101 10.14 -17.75 -9.72
N LEU A 102 10.92 -16.67 -9.68
CA LEU A 102 11.90 -16.39 -8.62
C LEU A 102 11.26 -16.34 -7.22
N ILE A 103 10.03 -15.84 -7.11
CA ILE A 103 9.34 -15.60 -5.83
C ILE A 103 8.46 -16.78 -5.40
N GLU A 104 7.79 -17.47 -6.33
CA GLU A 104 6.86 -18.57 -6.03
C GLU A 104 7.51 -19.96 -6.17
N ASN A 105 8.62 -20.07 -6.91
CA ASN A 105 9.33 -21.31 -7.19
C ASN A 105 10.85 -21.08 -7.12
N THR A 106 11.31 -20.45 -6.03
CA THR A 106 12.71 -20.04 -5.83
C THR A 106 13.72 -21.16 -6.14
N ASP A 107 13.41 -22.40 -5.75
CA ASP A 107 14.24 -23.60 -5.94
C ASP A 107 14.43 -24.00 -7.42
N LYS A 108 13.57 -23.48 -8.32
CA LYS A 108 13.60 -23.75 -9.77
C LYS A 108 14.09 -22.55 -10.58
N SER A 109 14.14 -21.36 -9.99
CA SER A 109 14.51 -20.15 -10.71
C SER A 109 15.99 -20.13 -11.05
N LYS A 110 16.33 -20.00 -12.33
CA LYS A 110 17.70 -19.78 -12.80
C LYS A 110 18.33 -18.44 -12.33
N TYR A 111 17.54 -17.59 -11.69
CA TYR A 111 17.96 -16.31 -11.09
C TYR A 111 18.07 -16.40 -9.56
N TYR A 112 17.96 -17.60 -8.98
CA TYR A 112 18.35 -17.88 -7.61
C TYR A 112 19.80 -18.39 -7.59
N GLU A 113 20.63 -17.85 -6.69
CA GLU A 113 22.00 -18.30 -6.41
C GLU A 113 22.14 -18.31 -4.88
N LYS A 114 23.03 -19.15 -4.34
CA LYS A 114 23.33 -19.17 -2.90
C LYS A 114 24.34 -18.09 -2.52
N GLU A 115 25.09 -17.61 -3.49
CA GLU A 115 25.93 -16.42 -3.43
C GLU A 115 25.04 -15.17 -3.34
N THR A 116 25.00 -14.52 -2.16
CA THR A 116 24.30 -13.22 -2.02
C THR A 116 25.19 -12.06 -2.46
N ASP A 117 24.55 -11.04 -3.01
CA ASP A 117 25.20 -9.92 -3.66
C ASP A 117 25.85 -8.93 -2.65
N PRO A 118 27.17 -8.66 -2.72
CA PRO A 118 27.85 -7.69 -1.86
C PRO A 118 27.44 -6.22 -2.09
N ASN A 119 26.64 -5.96 -3.12
CA ASN A 119 26.04 -4.66 -3.42
C ASN A 119 24.65 -4.49 -2.81
N ILE A 120 24.14 -5.48 -2.06
CA ILE A 120 22.83 -5.45 -1.40
C ILE A 120 22.96 -5.62 0.12
N LYS A 121 22.22 -4.79 0.86
CA LYS A 121 21.95 -4.95 2.29
C LYS A 121 20.46 -4.80 2.54
N ILE A 122 19.93 -5.61 3.44
CA ILE A 122 18.54 -5.54 3.90
C ILE A 122 18.53 -5.55 5.42
N ILE A 123 17.69 -4.71 6.02
CA ILE A 123 17.31 -4.85 7.42
C ILE A 123 15.82 -5.20 7.45
N SER A 124 15.48 -6.36 8.00
CA SER A 124 14.11 -6.70 8.37
C SER A 124 13.84 -6.21 9.79
N ILE A 125 12.67 -5.61 10.02
CA ILE A 125 12.24 -5.07 11.31
C ILE A 125 10.84 -5.62 11.57
N ALA A 126 10.70 -6.49 12.57
CA ALA A 126 9.43 -7.04 13.03
C ALA A 126 8.94 -6.25 14.24
N ASP A 127 7.70 -5.75 14.19
CA ASP A 127 7.00 -5.15 15.34
C ASP A 127 6.47 -6.19 16.35
N SER A 128 5.76 -5.73 17.40
CA SER A 128 5.18 -6.59 18.45
C SER A 128 4.09 -7.57 18.02
N ASN A 129 3.66 -7.48 16.76
CA ASN A 129 2.71 -8.40 16.10
C ASN A 129 3.37 -9.10 14.90
N TYR A 130 4.71 -9.05 14.82
CA TYR A 130 5.56 -9.60 13.77
C TYR A 130 5.39 -9.00 12.37
N GLY A 131 4.81 -7.80 12.23
CA GLY A 131 4.78 -7.07 10.96
C GLY A 131 6.19 -6.79 10.42
N ASP A 132 6.71 -7.72 9.61
CA ASP A 132 8.05 -7.62 9.03
C ASP A 132 8.05 -6.46 8.00
N THR A 133 8.89 -5.46 8.24
CA THR A 133 9.13 -4.32 7.36
C THR A 133 10.57 -4.38 6.85
N LEU A 134 10.74 -4.42 5.52
CA LEU A 134 12.06 -4.51 4.89
C LEU A 134 12.61 -3.13 4.54
N VAL A 135 13.77 -2.79 5.08
CA VAL A 135 14.59 -1.66 4.65
C VAL A 135 15.67 -2.17 3.70
N ILE A 136 15.46 -1.97 2.41
CA ILE A 136 16.31 -2.51 1.32
C ILE A 136 17.22 -1.40 0.81
N CYS A 137 18.51 -1.67 0.71
CA CYS A 137 19.51 -0.72 0.24
C CYS A 137 20.46 -1.41 -0.74
N THR A 138 20.68 -0.80 -1.92
CA THR A 138 21.57 -1.37 -2.95
C THR A 138 22.51 -0.32 -3.50
N LYS A 139 23.73 -0.71 -3.88
CA LYS A 139 24.67 0.19 -4.58
C LYS A 139 24.32 0.42 -6.06
N TYR A 140 23.29 -0.26 -6.56
CA TYR A 140 22.90 -0.19 -7.98
C TYR A 140 22.14 1.07 -8.34
N VAL A 141 21.37 1.65 -7.42
CA VAL A 141 20.53 2.83 -7.67
C VAL A 141 20.44 3.70 -6.40
N PRO A 142 20.20 5.02 -6.51
CA PRO A 142 20.23 5.96 -5.40
C PRO A 142 18.94 5.95 -4.55
N PHE A 143 18.44 4.74 -4.26
CA PHE A 143 17.21 4.52 -3.49
C PHE A 143 17.47 3.70 -2.23
N VAL A 144 16.72 4.03 -1.17
CA VAL A 144 16.47 3.12 -0.04
C VAL A 144 14.98 2.82 -0.03
N TRP A 145 14.62 1.54 -0.10
CA TRP A 145 13.21 1.15 -0.09
C TRP A 145 12.77 0.76 1.30
N LEU A 146 11.54 1.14 1.64
CA LEU A 146 10.84 0.73 2.83
C LEU A 146 9.61 -0.06 2.39
N ALA A 147 9.71 -1.39 2.39
CA ALA A 147 8.66 -2.29 1.93
C ALA A 147 7.94 -2.93 3.13
N PHE A 148 6.71 -2.49 3.37
CA PHE A 148 5.84 -3.02 4.42
C PHE A 148 5.14 -4.31 3.95
N ARG A 149 5.22 -5.38 4.75
CA ARG A 149 4.38 -6.59 4.57
C ARG A 149 2.91 -6.24 4.80
N GLY A 150 2.03 -7.02 4.17
CA GLY A 150 0.60 -7.00 4.51
C GLY A 150 0.28 -7.83 5.76
N THR A 151 -0.99 -8.20 5.90
CA THR A 151 -1.51 -9.00 7.03
C THR A 151 -0.91 -10.39 7.13
N TYR A 152 -0.77 -10.83 8.39
CA TYR A 152 -0.28 -12.15 8.83
C TYR A 152 -1.35 -13.20 9.11
N SER A 153 -2.62 -12.79 9.25
CA SER A 153 -3.70 -13.74 9.53
C SER A 153 -5.07 -13.11 9.26
N THR A 154 -6.09 -13.96 9.21
CA THR A 154 -7.51 -13.58 9.26
C THR A 154 -7.82 -12.72 10.49
N LYS A 155 -7.29 -13.08 11.67
CA LYS A 155 -7.52 -12.37 12.95
C LYS A 155 -6.94 -10.95 12.92
N THR A 156 -5.67 -10.84 12.50
CA THR A 156 -4.95 -9.57 12.33
C THR A 156 -5.72 -8.63 11.40
N ALA A 157 -6.39 -9.15 10.38
CA ALA A 157 -7.17 -8.31 9.48
C ALA A 157 -8.54 -7.91 10.04
N GLN A 158 -9.25 -8.83 10.69
CA GLN A 158 -10.55 -8.56 11.33
C GLN A 158 -10.46 -7.36 12.30
N SER A 159 -9.37 -7.27 13.06
CA SER A 159 -9.16 -6.17 14.01
C SER A 159 -9.05 -4.78 13.39
N TYR A 160 -8.64 -4.65 12.12
CA TYR A 160 -8.60 -3.35 11.42
C TYR A 160 -9.97 -2.94 10.85
N ILE A 161 -10.92 -3.87 10.79
CA ILE A 161 -12.27 -3.69 10.21
C ILE A 161 -13.31 -3.43 11.34
N GLN A 162 -12.87 -3.33 12.60
CA GLN A 162 -13.74 -3.12 13.75
C GLN A 162 -14.59 -1.83 13.67
N LEU A 163 -15.86 -1.95 14.05
CA LEU A 163 -16.81 -0.84 14.20
C LEU A 163 -16.30 0.26 15.15
N SER A 164 -15.57 -0.09 16.20
CA SER A 164 -14.95 0.85 17.16
C SER A 164 -13.77 1.64 16.59
N SER A 165 -13.11 1.13 15.55
CA SER A 165 -12.03 1.82 14.83
C SER A 165 -12.55 2.73 13.70
N LEU A 166 -13.87 2.86 13.53
CA LEU A 166 -14.48 3.68 12.48
C LEU A 166 -14.52 5.20 12.81
N ILE A 167 -13.97 5.59 13.96
CA ILE A 167 -13.69 7.00 14.30
C ILE A 167 -12.20 7.24 14.10
N PRO A 168 -11.77 8.19 13.25
CA PRO A 168 -10.36 8.54 13.09
C PRO A 168 -9.74 9.02 14.41
N ALA A 169 -8.79 8.28 14.94
CA ALA A 169 -8.09 8.62 16.18
C ALA A 169 -6.99 9.64 15.90
N GLU A 170 -6.90 10.67 16.75
CA GLU A 170 -5.86 11.70 16.66
C GLU A 170 -4.56 11.19 17.31
N ILE A 171 -3.45 11.26 16.55
CA ILE A 171 -2.14 10.69 16.94
C ILE A 171 -1.07 11.79 17.08
N ASP A 172 -1.16 12.86 16.27
CA ASP A 172 -0.44 14.13 16.42
C ASP A 172 -1.40 15.27 16.04
N GLU A 173 -1.06 16.52 16.36
CA GLU A 173 -1.94 17.69 16.23
C GLU A 173 -2.62 17.80 14.86
N GLY A 174 -3.94 17.58 14.81
CA GLY A 174 -4.76 17.58 13.60
C GLY A 174 -4.60 16.35 12.69
N THR A 175 -3.68 15.43 12.96
CA THR A 175 -3.48 14.17 12.21
C THR A 175 -4.28 13.05 12.83
N LYS A 176 -5.38 12.70 12.14
CA LYS A 176 -6.28 11.61 12.53
C LYS A 176 -6.22 10.45 11.55
N LEU A 177 -6.05 9.23 12.08
CA LEU A 177 -5.68 8.00 11.36
C LEU A 177 -6.54 6.80 11.79
N LEU A 178 -6.48 5.71 11.04
CA LEU A 178 -7.10 4.43 11.42
C LEU A 178 -6.25 3.76 12.52
N LYS A 179 -6.69 3.89 13.78
CA LYS A 179 -5.91 3.55 14.98
C LYS A 179 -5.24 2.18 14.93
N GLY A 180 -5.97 1.13 14.53
CA GLY A 180 -5.47 -0.24 14.48
C GLY A 180 -4.25 -0.42 13.57
N ILE A 181 -4.17 0.34 12.46
CA ILE A 181 -3.02 0.30 11.54
C ILE A 181 -1.93 1.28 12.02
N ALA A 182 -2.31 2.49 12.42
CA ALA A 182 -1.34 3.51 12.86
C ALA A 182 -0.51 3.06 14.08
N LYS A 183 -1.12 2.38 15.06
CA LYS A 183 -0.46 1.86 16.27
C LYS A 183 0.77 0.99 15.96
N ILE A 184 0.72 0.24 14.86
CA ILE A 184 1.80 -0.65 14.41
C ILE A 184 2.99 0.17 13.90
N GLU A 185 2.74 1.15 13.04
CA GLU A 185 3.80 2.00 12.49
C GLU A 185 4.47 2.87 13.57
N TYR A 186 3.69 3.49 14.44
CA TYR A 186 4.21 4.36 15.51
C TYR A 186 4.98 3.59 16.61
N GLU A 187 4.95 2.26 16.63
CA GLU A 187 5.86 1.45 17.46
C GLU A 187 7.29 1.40 16.89
N ILE A 188 7.45 1.54 15.58
CA ILE A 188 8.73 1.34 14.87
C ILE A 188 9.23 2.57 14.10
N ILE A 189 8.46 3.66 14.02
CA ILE A 189 8.71 4.78 13.10
C ILE A 189 10.13 5.39 13.17
N HIS A 190 10.66 5.74 14.35
CA HIS A 190 12.04 6.22 14.47
C HIS A 190 13.06 5.10 14.21
N THR A 191 12.71 3.84 14.53
CA THR A 191 13.53 2.67 14.19
C THR A 191 13.66 2.50 12.68
N LEU A 192 12.58 2.72 11.90
CA LEU A 192 12.61 2.75 10.43
C LEU A 192 13.49 3.89 9.90
N PHE A 193 13.35 5.10 10.45
CA PHE A 193 14.23 6.24 10.11
C PHE A 193 15.70 5.97 10.44
N ALA A 194 15.99 5.40 11.61
CA ALA A 194 17.34 5.05 12.01
C ALA A 194 17.94 3.98 11.08
N ALA A 195 17.16 2.96 10.73
CA ALA A 195 17.56 1.91 9.80
C ALA A 195 17.92 2.45 8.41
N MET A 196 17.03 3.26 7.81
CA MET A 196 17.29 3.89 6.52
C MET A 196 18.55 4.75 6.55
N LYS A 197 18.69 5.65 7.54
CA LYS A 197 19.85 6.54 7.64
C LYS A 197 21.16 5.80 7.88
N VAL A 198 21.16 4.80 8.78
CA VAL A 198 22.36 4.02 9.11
C VAL A 198 22.80 3.16 7.92
N LEU A 199 21.87 2.57 7.15
CA LEU A 199 22.19 1.91 5.89
C LEU A 199 22.79 2.89 4.87
N VAL A 200 22.14 4.04 4.62
CA VAL A 200 22.64 5.01 3.64
C VAL A 200 24.03 5.53 4.02
N LYS A 201 24.25 5.96 5.28
CA LYS A 201 25.54 6.48 5.77
C LYS A 201 26.67 5.44 5.69
N ASN A 202 26.38 4.16 5.95
CA ASN A 202 27.40 3.12 6.10
C ASN A 202 27.55 2.18 4.89
N PHE A 203 26.76 2.35 3.83
CA PHE A 203 26.77 1.44 2.68
C PHE A 203 26.79 2.13 1.32
N LEU A 204 26.16 3.30 1.18
CA LEU A 204 26.09 4.00 -0.10
C LEU A 204 27.17 5.09 -0.19
N PRO A 205 27.79 5.29 -1.37
CA PRO A 205 28.79 6.34 -1.56
C PRO A 205 28.11 7.71 -1.58
N SER A 206 28.13 8.39 -0.43
CA SER A 206 27.50 9.68 -0.08
C SER A 206 26.91 10.51 -1.23
N LYS A 207 25.59 10.43 -1.37
CA LYS A 207 24.69 11.38 -2.07
C LYS A 207 23.41 11.54 -1.23
N SER A 208 22.53 12.48 -1.58
CA SER A 208 21.12 12.42 -1.15
C SER A 208 20.50 11.16 -1.76
N VAL A 209 19.75 10.38 -0.97
CA VAL A 209 19.16 9.10 -1.39
C VAL A 209 17.65 9.20 -1.28
N ILE A 210 16.94 8.92 -2.37
CA ILE A 210 15.48 9.05 -2.40
C ILE A 210 14.87 7.87 -1.64
N PRO A 211 14.09 8.09 -0.57
CA PRO A 211 13.39 7.02 0.11
C PRO A 211 12.14 6.62 -0.70
N VAL A 212 12.00 5.32 -0.95
CA VAL A 212 10.92 4.73 -1.75
C VAL A 212 10.08 3.80 -0.87
N ILE A 213 8.94 4.31 -0.43
CA ILE A 213 8.03 3.64 0.50
C ILE A 213 7.03 2.82 -0.31
N THR A 214 6.80 1.55 0.05
CA THR A 214 5.86 0.70 -0.66
C THR A 214 5.23 -0.36 0.23
N GLY A 215 4.07 -0.86 -0.18
CA GLY A 215 3.42 -1.98 0.49
C GLY A 215 2.14 -2.41 -0.21
N HIS A 216 1.73 -3.63 0.09
CA HIS A 216 0.51 -4.25 -0.41
C HIS A 216 -0.48 -4.54 0.73
N SER A 217 -1.78 -4.44 0.47
CA SER A 217 -2.84 -4.70 1.46
C SER A 217 -2.70 -3.77 2.69
N LEU A 218 -2.71 -4.32 3.92
CA LEU A 218 -2.31 -3.62 5.15
C LEU A 218 -1.00 -2.83 4.98
N GLY A 219 0.01 -3.41 4.34
CA GLY A 219 1.30 -2.76 4.09
C GLY A 219 1.18 -1.55 3.18
N GLY A 220 0.20 -1.54 2.27
CA GLY A 220 -0.16 -0.35 1.48
C GLY A 220 -0.78 0.74 2.35
N GLY A 221 -1.49 0.37 3.41
CA GLY A 221 -1.99 1.26 4.45
C GLY A 221 -0.86 1.88 5.27
N LEU A 222 0.05 1.05 5.78
CA LEU A 222 1.28 1.50 6.48
C LEU A 222 2.13 2.41 5.58
N ALA A 223 2.40 2.02 4.33
CA ALA A 223 3.08 2.87 3.35
C ALA A 223 2.42 4.26 3.19
N THR A 224 1.08 4.31 3.21
CA THR A 224 0.31 5.56 3.10
C THR A 224 0.42 6.43 4.34
N ILE A 225 0.42 5.83 5.55
CA ILE A 225 0.61 6.56 6.82
C ILE A 225 2.06 7.04 6.91
N PHE A 226 3.06 6.19 6.67
CA PHE A 226 4.47 6.57 6.71
C PHE A 226 4.80 7.67 5.68
N GLY A 227 4.20 7.64 4.48
CA GLY A 227 4.33 8.73 3.51
C GLY A 227 3.77 10.08 4.01
N ASN A 228 2.68 10.05 4.78
CA ASN A 228 2.12 11.24 5.45
C ASN A 228 3.04 11.72 6.58
N GLU A 229 3.49 10.81 7.44
CA GLU A 229 4.35 11.18 8.58
C GLU A 229 5.74 11.64 8.15
N TYR A 230 6.31 11.08 7.08
CA TYR A 230 7.54 11.60 6.48
C TYR A 230 7.40 13.09 6.09
N CYS A 231 6.29 13.44 5.42
CA CYS A 231 6.00 14.83 5.05
C CYS A 231 5.79 15.72 6.28
N ASN A 232 5.05 15.25 7.29
CA ASN A 232 4.80 15.99 8.53
C ASN A 232 6.09 16.24 9.31
N LEU A 233 6.94 15.22 9.46
CA LEU A 233 8.22 15.32 10.19
C LEU A 233 9.22 16.23 9.47
N VAL A 234 9.29 16.19 8.14
CA VAL A 234 10.08 17.14 7.34
C VAL A 234 9.55 18.57 7.48
N ALA A 235 8.22 18.77 7.49
CA ALA A 235 7.63 20.09 7.69
C ALA A 235 7.85 20.64 9.13
N LYS A 236 7.81 19.76 10.14
CA LYS A 236 7.92 20.09 11.58
C LYS A 236 9.36 20.32 12.03
N TYR A 237 10.31 19.55 11.52
CA TYR A 237 11.72 19.52 11.96
C TYR A 237 12.74 19.92 10.89
N GLY A 238 12.30 20.17 9.66
CA GLY A 238 13.15 20.55 8.53
C GLY A 238 13.86 19.37 7.86
N GLU A 239 14.45 19.62 6.69
CA GLU A 239 15.09 18.58 5.85
C GLU A 239 16.29 17.91 6.54
N SER A 240 16.97 18.63 7.44
CA SER A 240 18.03 18.08 8.30
C SER A 240 17.56 16.96 9.22
N PHE A 241 16.25 16.85 9.50
CA PHE A 241 15.71 15.73 10.28
C PHE A 241 15.85 14.40 9.55
N VAL A 242 15.70 14.36 8.22
CA VAL A 242 15.74 13.09 7.45
C VAL A 242 17.08 12.80 6.80
N ALA A 243 17.97 13.79 6.66
CA ALA A 243 19.30 13.64 6.08
C ALA A 243 20.07 12.40 6.60
N PRO A 244 20.75 11.63 5.73
CA PRO A 244 21.06 11.88 4.31
C PRO A 244 19.96 11.42 3.34
N LEU A 245 18.77 11.08 3.81
CA LEU A 245 17.63 10.83 2.94
C LEU A 245 17.19 12.14 2.30
N ASP A 246 16.64 12.05 1.09
CA ASP A 246 16.02 13.19 0.45
C ASP A 246 14.77 13.65 1.23
N SER A 247 14.51 14.96 1.27
CA SER A 247 13.32 15.50 1.94
C SER A 247 12.02 15.15 1.21
N THR A 248 12.13 14.64 -0.02
CA THR A 248 11.01 14.37 -0.92
C THR A 248 10.88 12.86 -1.19
N PRO A 249 10.04 12.12 -0.44
CA PRO A 249 9.88 10.69 -0.62
C PRO A 249 9.08 10.32 -1.89
N VAL A 250 9.22 9.05 -2.29
CA VAL A 250 8.28 8.35 -3.18
C VAL A 250 7.44 7.39 -2.33
N CYS A 251 6.14 7.30 -2.56
CA CYS A 251 5.25 6.32 -1.93
C CYS A 251 4.35 5.64 -2.98
N ILE A 252 4.38 4.30 -3.02
CA ILE A 252 3.62 3.51 -3.99
C ILE A 252 2.86 2.41 -3.24
N SER A 253 1.53 2.54 -3.15
CA SER A 253 0.67 1.60 -2.40
C SER A 253 -0.23 0.77 -3.31
N PHE A 254 -0.35 -0.53 -2.98
CA PHE A 254 -1.11 -1.52 -3.76
C PHE A 254 -2.22 -2.12 -2.90
N GLY A 255 -3.47 -2.13 -3.38
CA GLY A 255 -4.59 -2.75 -2.65
C GLY A 255 -4.89 -2.11 -1.29
N SER A 256 -4.39 -0.89 -1.04
CA SER A 256 -4.44 -0.25 0.27
C SER A 256 -5.88 0.06 0.73
N PRO A 257 -6.22 -0.17 2.02
CA PRO A 257 -7.43 0.36 2.63
C PRO A 257 -7.33 1.89 2.82
N ARG A 258 -8.46 2.53 3.20
CA ARG A 258 -8.53 3.94 3.60
C ARG A 258 -8.03 4.06 5.04
N VAL A 259 -6.98 4.85 5.25
CA VAL A 259 -6.30 4.95 6.56
C VAL A 259 -6.26 6.37 7.14
N LEU A 260 -6.70 7.36 6.35
CA LEU A 260 -6.62 8.78 6.68
C LEU A 260 -8.00 9.36 6.96
N SER A 261 -8.13 10.25 7.94
CA SER A 261 -9.31 11.12 8.03
C SER A 261 -9.42 12.05 6.82
N LYS A 262 -10.58 12.70 6.62
CA LYS A 262 -10.75 13.75 5.59
C LYS A 262 -9.66 14.82 5.66
N GLY A 263 -9.40 15.37 6.85
CA GLY A 263 -8.41 16.43 7.05
C GLY A 263 -6.98 15.98 6.75
N THR A 264 -6.60 14.78 7.24
CA THR A 264 -5.29 14.19 6.97
C THR A 264 -5.12 13.90 5.46
N SER A 265 -6.14 13.36 4.80
CA SER A 265 -6.16 13.11 3.36
C SER A 265 -6.02 14.39 2.53
N GLU A 266 -6.73 15.47 2.88
CA GLU A 266 -6.62 16.77 2.20
C GLU A 266 -5.22 17.38 2.37
N ARG A 267 -4.57 17.20 3.53
CA ARG A 267 -3.19 17.66 3.79
C ARG A 267 -2.15 16.84 3.02
N LEU A 268 -2.21 15.50 3.05
CA LEU A 268 -1.35 14.66 2.21
C LEU A 268 -1.54 15.01 0.72
N CYS A 269 -2.78 15.31 0.30
CA CYS A 269 -3.02 15.81 -1.05
C CYS A 269 -2.31 17.14 -1.34
N GLN A 270 -2.22 18.07 -0.37
CA GLN A 270 -1.43 19.30 -0.55
C GLN A 270 0.07 19.01 -0.72
N HIS A 271 0.62 18.02 0.01
CA HIS A 271 2.01 17.58 -0.20
C HIS A 271 2.22 16.99 -1.60
N ILE A 272 1.29 16.15 -2.08
CA ILE A 272 1.34 15.56 -3.43
C ILE A 272 1.32 16.65 -4.52
N VAL A 273 0.34 17.57 -4.49
CA VAL A 273 0.22 18.61 -5.54
C VAL A 273 1.31 19.68 -5.48
N SER A 274 2.06 19.75 -4.37
CA SER A 274 3.20 20.66 -4.19
C SER A 274 4.55 19.97 -4.44
N ASP A 275 4.55 18.78 -5.06
CA ASP A 275 5.74 17.96 -5.31
C ASP A 275 6.62 17.73 -4.05
N ARG A 276 5.98 17.62 -2.87
CA ARG A 276 6.65 17.24 -1.60
C ARG A 276 6.67 15.75 -1.35
N ILE A 277 5.93 14.98 -2.15
CA ILE A 277 5.94 13.51 -2.19
C ILE A 277 5.42 13.07 -3.56
N LEU A 278 6.11 12.14 -4.21
CA LEU A 278 5.54 11.42 -5.35
C LEU A 278 4.68 10.28 -4.81
N PHE A 279 3.37 10.29 -5.05
CA PHE A 279 2.47 9.26 -4.55
C PHE A 279 1.70 8.59 -5.69
N HIS A 280 1.86 7.27 -5.85
CA HIS A 280 1.00 6.45 -6.71
C HIS A 280 0.18 5.44 -5.87
N ARG A 281 -1.11 5.31 -6.18
CA ARG A 281 -2.02 4.38 -5.50
C ARG A 281 -2.70 3.46 -6.51
N PHE A 282 -2.33 2.19 -6.47
CA PHE A 282 -2.88 1.13 -7.31
C PHE A 282 -4.05 0.40 -6.64
N SER A 283 -5.19 0.34 -7.33
CA SER A 283 -6.34 -0.48 -6.95
C SER A 283 -6.84 -1.29 -8.13
N ASN A 284 -7.23 -2.53 -7.89
CA ASN A 284 -7.88 -3.35 -8.90
C ASN A 284 -9.39 -3.14 -8.85
N ASP A 285 -10.03 -3.15 -10.02
CA ASP A 285 -11.49 -3.28 -10.15
C ASP A 285 -11.96 -4.49 -9.33
N ALA A 286 -12.99 -4.28 -8.51
CA ALA A 286 -13.59 -5.26 -7.62
C ALA A 286 -12.68 -5.86 -6.51
N ASP A 287 -11.54 -5.25 -6.19
CA ASP A 287 -10.84 -5.53 -4.93
C ASP A 287 -11.58 -4.91 -3.72
N PRO A 288 -12.11 -5.74 -2.78
CA PRO A 288 -12.85 -5.25 -1.62
C PRO A 288 -12.00 -4.44 -0.62
N VAL A 289 -10.71 -4.75 -0.45
CA VAL A 289 -9.85 -4.13 0.58
C VAL A 289 -9.69 -2.64 0.32
N THR A 290 -9.58 -2.24 -0.95
CA THR A 290 -9.51 -0.83 -1.36
C THR A 290 -10.77 -0.02 -1.04
N SER A 291 -11.87 -0.70 -0.70
CA SER A 291 -13.15 -0.10 -0.32
C SER A 291 -13.41 -0.13 1.19
N LEU A 292 -12.46 -0.60 2.00
CA LEU A 292 -12.51 -0.63 3.47
C LEU A 292 -11.61 0.44 4.12
N PRO A 293 -11.95 0.96 5.30
CA PRO A 293 -13.30 0.98 5.88
C PRO A 293 -14.30 1.66 4.91
N PRO A 294 -15.60 1.30 4.92
CA PRO A 294 -16.63 1.80 3.98
C PRO A 294 -16.62 3.32 3.71
N PRO A 295 -17.13 3.78 2.55
CA PRO A 295 -17.24 5.22 2.29
C PRO A 295 -18.27 5.86 3.23
N GLY A 296 -18.04 7.11 3.64
CA GLY A 296 -18.95 7.91 4.48
C GLY A 296 -18.57 7.95 5.96
N ILE A 297 -17.96 6.90 6.50
CA ILE A 297 -17.52 6.79 7.91
C ILE A 297 -16.14 7.43 8.16
N GLY A 298 -15.95 8.68 7.73
CA GLY A 298 -14.78 9.50 8.11
C GLY A 298 -13.43 9.18 7.46
N PHE A 299 -13.24 8.00 6.85
CA PHE A 299 -11.98 7.58 6.21
C PHE A 299 -11.93 7.81 4.69
N TYR A 300 -10.76 8.23 4.20
CA TYR A 300 -10.51 8.67 2.83
C TYR A 300 -9.20 8.08 2.28
N HIS A 301 -9.15 7.92 0.95
CA HIS A 301 -7.89 7.76 0.21
C HIS A 301 -7.29 9.15 -0.05
N PRO A 302 -5.96 9.29 -0.21
CA PRO A 302 -5.37 10.60 -0.48
C PRO A 302 -5.95 11.21 -1.77
N CYS A 303 -6.17 12.52 -1.78
CA CYS A 303 -6.85 13.25 -2.86
C CYS A 303 -8.25 12.70 -3.26
N SER A 304 -8.96 12.01 -2.37
CA SER A 304 -10.29 11.46 -2.67
C SER A 304 -11.47 12.22 -2.05
N SER A 305 -11.23 13.35 -1.38
CA SER A 305 -12.29 14.23 -0.88
C SER A 305 -13.08 14.84 -2.05
N SER A 306 -14.35 15.23 -1.85
CA SER A 306 -15.14 15.90 -2.89
C SER A 306 -14.47 17.19 -3.41
N LYS A 307 -13.72 17.88 -2.55
CA LYS A 307 -12.94 19.08 -2.83
C LYS A 307 -11.73 18.79 -3.72
N ASP A 308 -10.97 17.73 -3.43
CA ASP A 308 -9.81 17.33 -4.26
C ASP A 308 -10.25 16.74 -5.61
N LYS A 309 -11.38 16.01 -5.63
CA LYS A 309 -12.02 15.55 -6.86
C LYS A 309 -12.45 16.72 -7.75
N ALA A 310 -13.10 17.75 -7.18
CA ALA A 310 -13.50 18.95 -7.92
C ALA A 310 -12.31 19.74 -8.49
N LYS A 311 -11.14 19.68 -7.85
CA LYS A 311 -9.88 20.25 -8.36
C LYS A 311 -9.16 19.37 -9.39
N GLY A 312 -9.66 18.18 -9.69
CA GLY A 312 -9.04 17.27 -10.65
C GLY A 312 -7.71 16.67 -10.16
N TYR A 313 -7.52 16.51 -8.85
CA TYR A 313 -6.25 15.97 -8.30
C TYR A 313 -6.14 14.45 -8.35
N ARG A 314 -7.27 13.71 -8.45
CA ARG A 314 -7.28 12.23 -8.51
C ARG A 314 -6.31 11.63 -9.55
N PRO A 315 -6.20 12.13 -10.79
CA PRO A 315 -5.33 11.56 -11.81
C PRO A 315 -3.83 11.62 -11.50
N LEU A 316 -3.41 12.50 -10.59
CA LEU A 316 -2.01 12.59 -10.17
C LEU A 316 -1.58 11.31 -9.41
N ILE A 317 -2.46 10.80 -8.56
CA ILE A 317 -2.19 9.69 -7.64
C ILE A 317 -2.80 8.35 -8.06
N SER A 318 -4.08 8.32 -8.46
CA SER A 318 -4.81 7.06 -8.57
C SER A 318 -4.52 6.33 -9.87
N ARG A 319 -4.36 5.01 -9.76
CA ARG A 319 -4.19 4.05 -10.85
C ARG A 319 -5.18 2.91 -10.64
N ASP A 320 -6.38 3.06 -11.20
CA ASP A 320 -7.45 2.05 -11.17
C ASP A 320 -7.22 1.06 -12.33
N CYS A 321 -6.83 -0.16 -12.01
CA CYS A 321 -6.46 -1.22 -12.96
C CYS A 321 -7.51 -2.32 -13.00
N LYS A 322 -7.60 -3.06 -14.10
CA LYS A 322 -8.28 -4.35 -14.14
C LYS A 322 -7.38 -5.42 -13.54
N SER A 323 -7.95 -6.34 -12.76
CA SER A 323 -7.21 -7.49 -12.24
C SER A 323 -6.82 -8.47 -13.38
N PRO A 324 -5.54 -8.88 -13.50
CA PRO A 324 -5.07 -9.84 -14.49
C PRO A 324 -5.39 -11.31 -14.12
N MET A 325 -6.29 -11.56 -13.15
CA MET A 325 -6.68 -12.91 -12.75
C MET A 325 -7.57 -13.63 -13.78
N THR A 326 -7.32 -14.93 -13.94
CA THR A 326 -8.27 -15.89 -14.51
C THR A 326 -8.87 -16.75 -13.39
N LEU A 327 -10.20 -16.93 -13.45
CA LEU A 327 -10.96 -17.80 -12.56
C LEU A 327 -10.92 -19.25 -13.10
N THR A 328 -9.97 -20.03 -12.61
CA THR A 328 -9.80 -21.47 -12.87
C THR A 328 -9.69 -22.23 -11.54
N PRO A 329 -9.81 -23.57 -11.49
CA PRO A 329 -9.68 -24.35 -10.26
C PRO A 329 -8.42 -24.03 -9.44
N PHE A 330 -7.36 -23.63 -10.14
CA PHE A 330 -6.18 -22.98 -9.58
C PHE A 330 -6.13 -21.53 -10.12
N PRO A 331 -6.32 -20.50 -9.27
CA PRO A 331 -6.18 -19.09 -9.67
C PRO A 331 -4.76 -18.77 -10.13
N LYS A 332 -4.60 -17.90 -11.14
CA LYS A 332 -3.26 -17.49 -11.63
C LYS A 332 -3.20 -16.16 -12.37
N VAL A 333 -2.00 -15.55 -12.28
CA VAL A 333 -1.23 -14.86 -13.34
C VAL A 333 -1.69 -15.01 -14.79
N ASN A 334 -2.71 -14.30 -15.31
CA ASN A 334 -2.96 -14.27 -16.76
C ASN A 334 -2.27 -13.06 -17.42
N LEU A 335 -1.06 -13.30 -17.93
CA LEU A 335 -0.22 -12.30 -18.61
C LEU A 335 -0.83 -11.78 -19.93
N ASN A 336 -1.76 -12.53 -20.53
CA ASN A 336 -2.45 -12.12 -21.77
C ASN A 336 -3.66 -11.21 -21.49
N LYS A 337 -4.07 -11.04 -20.23
CA LYS A 337 -5.22 -10.22 -19.84
C LYS A 337 -4.75 -8.77 -19.57
N PRO A 338 -5.21 -7.77 -20.33
CA PRO A 338 -4.75 -6.39 -20.15
C PRO A 338 -5.31 -5.77 -18.86
N ILE A 339 -4.42 -5.20 -18.04
CA ILE A 339 -4.77 -4.49 -16.80
C ILE A 339 -5.21 -3.04 -17.07
N ASN A 340 -4.69 -2.38 -18.11
CA ASN A 340 -5.12 -1.07 -18.60
C ASN A 340 -5.34 -0.02 -17.48
N CYS A 341 -4.33 0.20 -16.64
CA CYS A 341 -4.41 1.09 -15.48
C CYS A 341 -4.77 2.54 -15.86
N ARG A 342 -5.88 3.02 -15.30
CA ARG A 342 -6.52 4.31 -15.60
C ARG A 342 -6.34 5.30 -14.46
N THR A 343 -6.34 6.57 -14.80
CA THR A 343 -6.27 7.67 -13.83
C THR A 343 -7.66 8.23 -13.46
N THR A 344 -8.69 7.77 -14.16
CA THR A 344 -10.11 8.14 -14.01
C THR A 344 -10.86 7.12 -13.15
N GLU A 345 -11.73 7.60 -12.27
CA GLU A 345 -12.63 6.75 -11.48
C GLU A 345 -13.59 5.94 -12.38
N SER A 346 -13.77 4.64 -12.11
CA SER A 346 -14.74 3.80 -12.80
C SER A 346 -16.18 4.27 -12.54
N SER A 347 -17.02 4.26 -13.58
CA SER A 347 -18.42 4.71 -13.49
C SER A 347 -19.22 3.87 -12.49
N LEU A 348 -20.31 4.42 -11.95
CA LEU A 348 -21.20 3.69 -11.04
C LEU A 348 -21.72 2.39 -11.71
N SER A 349 -22.05 2.45 -13.01
CA SER A 349 -22.41 1.27 -13.80
C SER A 349 -21.27 0.26 -13.95
N GLY A 350 -20.02 0.70 -14.15
CA GLY A 350 -18.85 -0.18 -14.20
C GLY A 350 -18.56 -0.87 -12.87
N ARG A 351 -18.90 -0.23 -11.74
CA ARG A 351 -18.78 -0.79 -10.39
C ARG A 351 -19.90 -1.77 -10.02
N VAL A 352 -21.11 -1.57 -10.55
CA VAL A 352 -22.29 -2.41 -10.25
C VAL A 352 -22.43 -3.60 -11.22
N PHE A 353 -22.10 -3.42 -12.50
CA PHE A 353 -22.31 -4.44 -13.55
C PHE A 353 -21.01 -5.08 -14.09
N GLY A 354 -19.83 -4.65 -13.63
CA GLY A 354 -18.54 -5.11 -14.18
C GLY A 354 -18.13 -6.50 -13.70
N VAL A 355 -17.82 -6.61 -12.40
CA VAL A 355 -17.60 -7.86 -11.65
C VAL A 355 -17.97 -7.55 -10.20
N GLY A 356 -18.70 -8.44 -9.51
CA GLY A 356 -18.94 -8.29 -8.07
C GLY A 356 -17.62 -8.31 -7.26
N PRO A 357 -17.58 -7.74 -6.04
CA PRO A 357 -16.37 -7.70 -5.23
C PRO A 357 -15.80 -9.11 -5.06
N SER A 358 -14.62 -9.35 -5.62
CA SER A 358 -13.97 -10.66 -5.60
C SER A 358 -12.62 -10.52 -4.92
N PRO A 359 -12.40 -11.22 -3.80
CA PRO A 359 -11.13 -11.18 -3.11
C PRO A 359 -9.94 -11.66 -3.97
N LEU A 360 -10.17 -12.47 -5.00
CA LEU A 360 -9.13 -12.84 -5.96
C LEU A 360 -8.56 -11.62 -6.72
N HIS A 361 -9.28 -10.51 -6.81
CA HIS A 361 -8.75 -9.28 -7.40
C HIS A 361 -7.74 -8.56 -6.49
N HIS A 362 -7.61 -8.96 -5.22
CA HIS A 362 -6.59 -8.44 -4.31
C HIS A 362 -5.22 -9.15 -4.46
N VAL A 363 -5.14 -10.35 -5.05
CA VAL A 363 -3.90 -11.17 -5.05
C VAL A 363 -2.97 -10.97 -6.26
N SER A 364 -3.11 -9.87 -7.03
CA SER A 364 -2.13 -9.54 -8.07
C SER A 364 -2.12 -8.07 -8.46
N TYR A 365 -0.93 -7.47 -8.51
CA TYR A 365 -0.71 -6.08 -8.88
C TYR A 365 0.43 -5.96 -9.89
N LEU A 366 0.21 -5.24 -10.99
CA LEU A 366 1.17 -5.10 -12.10
C LEU A 366 1.74 -6.45 -12.58
N TYR A 367 0.87 -7.47 -12.62
CA TYR A 367 1.17 -8.88 -12.91
C TYR A 367 2.12 -9.60 -11.93
N VAL A 368 2.58 -8.95 -10.86
CA VAL A 368 3.22 -9.61 -9.71
C VAL A 368 2.16 -10.42 -8.97
N SER A 369 2.48 -11.67 -8.62
CA SER A 369 1.57 -12.59 -7.94
C SER A 369 1.71 -12.52 -6.42
N PHE A 370 0.58 -12.34 -5.71
CA PHE A 370 0.46 -12.44 -4.26
C PHE A 370 -0.33 -13.70 -3.84
N ILE A 371 -0.57 -14.64 -4.76
CA ILE A 371 -1.41 -15.82 -4.53
C ILE A 371 -0.81 -16.73 -3.45
N GLN A 372 0.51 -16.93 -3.46
CA GLN A 372 1.22 -17.73 -2.46
C GLN A 372 1.73 -16.91 -1.25
N ALA A 373 1.32 -15.65 -1.10
CA ALA A 373 1.52 -14.95 0.16
C ALA A 373 0.56 -15.58 1.18
N ALA A 374 1.12 -16.34 2.14
CA ALA A 374 0.43 -17.36 2.94
C ALA A 374 -0.95 -16.96 3.47
N ASP A 375 -1.08 -15.69 3.87
CA ASP A 375 -2.22 -15.18 4.63
C ASP A 375 -3.25 -14.49 3.74
N VAL A 376 -2.89 -14.04 2.52
CA VAL A 376 -3.76 -13.19 1.70
C VAL A 376 -4.94 -13.97 1.13
N VAL A 377 -4.75 -15.25 0.79
CA VAL A 377 -5.85 -16.12 0.30
C VAL A 377 -6.76 -16.57 1.45
N HIS A 378 -6.20 -16.89 2.62
CA HIS A 378 -6.99 -17.35 3.77
C HIS A 378 -7.79 -16.21 4.43
N LEU A 379 -7.18 -15.02 4.52
CA LEU A 379 -7.83 -13.76 4.86
C LEU A 379 -9.13 -13.55 4.07
N LEU A 380 -9.13 -13.94 2.81
CA LEU A 380 -10.14 -13.55 1.86
C LEU A 380 -11.26 -14.59 1.67
N ALA A 381 -11.22 -15.66 2.46
CA ALA A 381 -12.34 -16.56 2.67
C ALA A 381 -13.43 -15.93 3.57
N LYS A 382 -14.60 -16.58 3.65
CA LYS A 382 -15.86 -16.05 4.23
C LYS A 382 -15.77 -15.51 5.67
N SER A 383 -14.72 -15.80 6.43
CA SER A 383 -14.57 -15.49 7.85
C SER A 383 -14.00 -14.09 8.17
N ALA A 384 -13.29 -13.40 7.28
CA ALA A 384 -12.75 -12.06 7.64
C ALA A 384 -13.75 -10.90 7.55
N PHE A 385 -14.94 -11.16 7.00
CA PHE A 385 -16.02 -10.17 6.87
C PHE A 385 -17.11 -10.30 7.95
N THR A 386 -16.99 -11.24 8.91
CA THR A 386 -17.89 -11.29 10.07
C THR A 386 -17.56 -10.20 11.08
N ILE A 387 -18.55 -9.40 11.43
CA ILE A 387 -18.44 -8.23 12.32
C ILE A 387 -18.42 -8.68 13.79
N THR A 388 -17.33 -9.32 14.20
CA THR A 388 -17.04 -9.66 15.61
C THR A 388 -15.68 -9.10 15.99
N THR A 389 -15.65 -8.27 17.03
CA THR A 389 -14.61 -7.26 17.25
C THR A 389 -13.61 -7.63 18.35
N THR A 390 -12.31 -7.62 18.03
CA THR A 390 -11.21 -7.46 18.99
C THR A 390 -10.10 -6.61 18.38
N GLU A 391 -9.44 -5.77 19.18
CA GLU A 391 -8.28 -4.98 18.75
C GLU A 391 -7.00 -5.81 18.86
N ILE A 392 -5.97 -5.50 18.06
CA ILE A 392 -4.65 -6.09 18.28
C ILE A 392 -4.03 -5.47 19.54
N GLY A 393 -4.24 -6.15 20.66
CA GLY A 393 -3.31 -6.09 21.79
C GLY A 393 -1.98 -6.71 21.39
N ARG A 394 -0.86 -6.17 21.90
CA ARG A 394 0.47 -6.73 21.61
C ARG A 394 0.56 -8.15 22.09
N VAL A 395 1.24 -9.00 21.32
CA VAL A 395 1.25 -10.42 21.64
C VAL A 395 2.31 -10.74 22.68
N LYS A 396 1.85 -11.20 23.84
CA LYS A 396 2.67 -11.55 24.99
C LYS A 396 3.31 -12.92 24.78
N ILE A 397 4.63 -12.96 24.89
CA ILE A 397 5.41 -14.14 24.48
C ILE A 397 5.48 -15.16 25.61
N THR A 398 5.05 -16.39 25.32
CA THR A 398 5.11 -17.53 26.27
C THR A 398 6.44 -18.28 26.24
N LYS A 399 7.22 -18.15 25.16
CA LYS A 399 8.56 -18.72 24.98
C LYS A 399 9.51 -17.65 24.40
N PRO A 400 9.98 -16.70 25.23
CA PRO A 400 10.83 -15.61 24.77
C PRO A 400 12.14 -16.09 24.12
N GLN A 401 12.57 -15.38 23.07
CA GLN A 401 13.96 -15.44 22.63
C GLN A 401 14.86 -14.62 23.56
N VAL A 402 16.17 -14.76 23.35
CA VAL A 402 17.29 -14.26 24.16
C VAL A 402 16.98 -13.02 25.02
N ASN A 403 17.00 -13.21 26.36
CA ASN A 403 16.91 -12.18 27.41
C ASN A 403 15.57 -11.41 27.56
N ILE A 404 14.48 -11.86 26.94
CA ILE A 404 13.13 -11.32 27.17
C ILE A 404 12.43 -12.10 28.32
N THR A 405 11.51 -11.47 29.07
CA THR A 405 10.72 -12.16 30.12
C THR A 405 9.45 -12.75 29.52
N GLN A 406 8.98 -13.88 30.06
CA GLN A 406 7.68 -14.43 29.69
C GLN A 406 6.57 -13.40 29.98
N GLY A 407 5.78 -13.05 28.97
CA GLY A 407 4.71 -12.05 29.06
C GLY A 407 5.03 -10.68 28.44
N ASP A 408 6.28 -10.42 28.05
CA ASP A 408 6.66 -9.22 27.30
C ASP A 408 6.31 -9.35 25.80
N SER A 409 6.33 -8.25 25.05
CA SER A 409 6.21 -8.18 23.58
C SER A 409 7.57 -7.95 22.92
N GLU A 410 7.88 -8.53 21.76
CA GLU A 410 9.18 -8.35 21.09
C GLU A 410 9.23 -7.39 19.89
N MET A 411 10.44 -6.91 19.59
CA MET A 411 10.75 -6.25 18.32
C MET A 411 12.10 -6.76 17.84
N ARG A 412 12.09 -7.43 16.68
CA ARG A 412 13.24 -8.14 16.11
C ARG A 412 13.81 -7.35 14.95
N ILE A 413 15.11 -7.10 14.97
CA ILE A 413 15.87 -6.60 13.82
C ILE A 413 16.74 -7.72 13.26
N VAL A 414 16.69 -7.95 11.95
CA VAL A 414 17.58 -8.87 11.24
C VAL A 414 18.33 -8.12 10.15
N GLN A 415 19.62 -7.85 10.35
CA GLN A 415 20.47 -7.31 9.27
C GLN A 415 21.02 -8.46 8.43
N MET A 416 20.66 -8.47 7.15
CA MET A 416 21.22 -9.32 6.10
C MET A 416 22.24 -8.52 5.30
N THR A 417 23.45 -9.06 5.12
CA THR A 417 24.54 -8.42 4.36
C THR A 417 25.18 -9.43 3.44
N GLY A 418 25.17 -9.13 2.14
CA GLY A 418 25.85 -9.97 1.16
C GLY A 418 27.36 -9.78 1.17
N ASN A 419 28.09 -10.83 0.80
CA ASN A 419 29.55 -10.82 0.68
C ASN A 419 30.10 -11.65 -0.49
N GLY A 420 29.24 -12.20 -1.35
CA GLY A 420 29.63 -12.97 -2.54
C GLY A 420 30.03 -14.43 -2.33
N ASN A 421 29.95 -15.00 -1.12
CA ASN A 421 30.42 -16.37 -0.84
C ASN A 421 29.29 -17.31 -0.39
N THR A 422 29.02 -18.40 -1.11
CA THR A 422 28.11 -19.45 -0.61
C THR A 422 28.52 -19.94 0.79
N GLY A 423 27.55 -19.95 1.71
CA GLY A 423 27.66 -20.53 3.05
C GLY A 423 27.98 -19.54 4.18
N ASN A 424 28.78 -18.50 3.94
CA ASN A 424 29.34 -17.67 5.02
C ASN A 424 28.78 -16.24 5.03
N PHE A 425 27.48 -16.06 5.22
CA PHE A 425 26.87 -14.73 5.45
C PHE A 425 26.59 -14.51 6.93
N THR A 426 27.04 -13.38 7.46
CA THR A 426 26.69 -12.95 8.82
C THR A 426 25.34 -12.25 8.79
N VAL A 427 24.33 -12.84 9.43
CA VAL A 427 23.16 -12.09 9.87
C VAL A 427 23.36 -11.59 11.30
N GLY A 428 22.88 -10.38 11.60
CA GLY A 428 22.85 -9.85 12.95
C GLY A 428 21.41 -9.76 13.45
N PHE A 429 21.11 -10.42 14.56
CA PHE A 429 19.83 -10.27 15.26
C PHE A 429 19.96 -9.19 16.32
N VAL A 430 18.92 -8.39 16.53
CA VAL A 430 18.81 -7.56 17.72
C VAL A 430 17.38 -7.64 18.24
N ASP A 431 17.26 -8.00 19.51
CA ASP A 431 16.02 -7.78 20.25
C ASP A 431 16.05 -6.40 20.92
N LEU A 432 15.04 -5.57 20.63
CA LEU A 432 14.98 -4.20 21.16
C LEU A 432 14.21 -4.05 22.48
N VAL A 433 13.56 -5.10 22.99
CA VAL A 433 12.77 -5.06 24.23
C VAL A 433 13.65 -4.77 25.43
N THR A 434 14.82 -5.42 25.48
CA THR A 434 15.81 -5.27 26.56
C THR A 434 16.30 -3.82 26.75
N LEU A 435 16.01 -2.94 25.79
CA LEU A 435 16.40 -1.53 25.75
C LEU A 435 15.24 -0.57 26.02
N ARG A 436 13.97 -1.05 25.96
CA ARG A 436 12.76 -0.26 26.25
C ARG A 436 12.62 0.05 27.75
N LYS A 437 13.51 0.87 28.31
CA LYS A 437 13.40 1.38 29.68
C LYS A 437 12.58 2.68 29.76
N THR A 438 11.25 2.60 29.68
CA THR A 438 10.33 3.45 30.46
C THR A 438 8.87 3.02 30.31
N ARG A 439 8.12 3.00 31.42
CA ARG A 439 6.67 2.72 31.42
C ARG A 439 5.86 4.00 31.14
N GLY A 440 4.85 3.91 30.28
CA GLY A 440 3.83 4.93 30.04
C GLY A 440 2.89 4.49 28.90
N PRO A 441 1.59 4.87 28.92
CA PRO A 441 0.56 4.20 28.11
C PRO A 441 0.73 4.37 26.59
N LEU A 442 1.46 5.39 26.12
CA LEU A 442 1.94 5.52 24.73
C LEU A 442 3.40 5.99 24.71
N LYS A 443 4.34 5.13 25.14
CA LYS A 443 5.80 5.42 25.17
C LYS A 443 6.67 4.27 24.66
N GLU A 444 6.52 3.86 23.40
CA GLU A 444 7.26 2.70 22.88
C GLU A 444 8.15 2.93 21.65
N ASP A 445 7.94 4.00 20.88
CA ASP A 445 9.04 4.61 20.10
C ASP A 445 9.44 5.98 20.66
N SER A 446 9.99 5.97 21.87
CA SER A 446 10.67 7.13 22.45
C SER A 446 12.17 7.12 22.14
N VAL A 447 12.50 7.54 20.92
CA VAL A 447 13.84 7.96 20.47
C VAL A 447 14.84 6.83 20.17
N MET A 448 14.47 5.89 19.29
CA MET A 448 15.48 5.12 18.55
C MET A 448 16.27 6.05 17.62
N HIS A 449 17.49 6.39 18.02
CA HIS A 449 18.37 7.30 17.29
C HIS A 449 19.56 6.55 16.68
N GLU A 450 20.13 7.09 15.61
CA GLU A 450 21.12 6.41 14.78
C GLU A 450 22.33 5.85 15.54
N THR A 451 22.80 6.54 16.58
CA THR A 451 23.91 6.08 17.42
C THR A 451 23.56 4.84 18.23
N LEU A 452 22.33 4.75 18.75
CA LEU A 452 21.84 3.56 19.45
C LEU A 452 21.66 2.42 18.45
N PHE A 453 20.95 2.66 17.35
CA PHE A 453 20.73 1.69 16.28
C PHE A 453 22.05 1.13 15.71
N SER A 454 23.06 1.98 15.49
CA SER A 454 24.39 1.58 15.01
C SER A 454 25.16 0.75 16.04
N LYS A 455 25.03 1.01 17.34
CA LYS A 455 25.65 0.18 18.38
C LYS A 455 25.05 -1.23 18.39
N LEU A 456 23.74 -1.31 18.16
CA LEU A 456 22.97 -2.54 18.21
C LEU A 456 23.29 -3.47 17.03
N LEU A 457 23.26 -2.94 15.81
CA LEU A 457 23.66 -3.70 14.61
C LEU A 457 25.10 -4.23 14.64
N ASN A 458 25.97 -3.59 15.42
CA ASN A 458 27.38 -3.98 15.55
C ASN A 458 27.66 -4.90 16.75
N ASP A 459 26.68 -5.26 17.60
CA ASP A 459 26.90 -6.22 18.68
C ASP A 459 27.15 -7.63 18.10
N THR A 460 28.37 -8.12 18.25
CA THR A 460 28.80 -9.41 17.70
C THR A 460 28.22 -10.62 18.42
N LYS A 461 27.61 -10.43 19.60
CA LYS A 461 27.02 -11.53 20.40
C LYS A 461 25.80 -12.18 19.73
N PHE A 462 25.18 -11.49 18.78
CA PHE A 462 23.94 -11.91 18.14
C PHE A 462 24.11 -12.19 16.64
N LYS A 463 25.33 -12.52 16.20
CA LYS A 463 25.60 -12.92 14.82
C LYS A 463 25.39 -14.41 14.62
N GLN A 464 24.68 -14.78 13.56
CA GLN A 464 24.47 -16.16 13.14
C GLN A 464 24.89 -16.34 11.67
N GLU A 465 25.18 -17.57 11.30
CA GLU A 465 25.39 -18.00 9.91
C GLU A 465 24.07 -18.57 9.34
N VAL A 466 23.87 -18.42 8.03
CA VAL A 466 22.67 -18.92 7.34
C VAL A 466 22.84 -20.40 7.00
N SER A 467 21.92 -21.24 7.47
CA SER A 467 21.79 -22.63 7.02
C SER A 467 20.86 -22.75 5.81
N PHE A 468 21.02 -23.82 5.03
CA PHE A 468 20.21 -24.10 3.85
C PHE A 468 19.56 -25.47 3.96
N ASP A 469 18.36 -25.62 3.40
CA ASP A 469 17.62 -26.87 3.33
C ASP A 469 18.18 -27.82 2.23
N ALA A 470 17.56 -28.99 2.09
CA ALA A 470 17.95 -29.99 1.08
C ALA A 470 17.75 -29.52 -0.38
N LYS A 471 16.91 -28.51 -0.62
CA LYS A 471 16.73 -27.86 -1.93
C LYS A 471 17.73 -26.72 -2.14
N GLY A 472 18.45 -26.32 -1.10
CA GLY A 472 19.37 -25.20 -1.13
C GLY A 472 18.72 -23.84 -0.92
N ILE A 473 17.50 -23.78 -0.39
CA ILE A 473 16.82 -22.56 0.06
C ILE A 473 17.29 -22.24 1.49
N PRO A 474 17.52 -20.96 1.86
CA PRO A 474 17.85 -20.63 3.24
C PRO A 474 16.75 -21.06 4.21
N VAL A 475 17.12 -21.67 5.33
CA VAL A 475 16.16 -22.02 6.39
C VAL A 475 15.71 -20.74 7.08
N SER A 476 14.40 -20.53 7.16
CA SER A 476 13.82 -19.36 7.83
C SER A 476 14.22 -19.28 9.29
N PHE A 477 14.51 -18.07 9.78
CA PHE A 477 14.84 -17.87 11.18
C PHE A 477 13.63 -18.06 12.09
N PRO A 478 13.79 -18.67 13.28
CA PRO A 478 12.69 -18.87 14.19
C PRO A 478 12.12 -17.53 14.67
N LYS A 479 10.79 -17.42 14.66
CA LYS A 479 10.03 -16.40 15.38
C LYS A 479 9.65 -16.97 16.76
N SER A 480 9.68 -16.15 17.80
CA SER A 480 9.10 -16.47 19.12
C SER A 480 7.56 -16.54 19.01
N ILE A 481 7.04 -15.69 18.12
CA ILE A 481 5.71 -15.61 17.53
C ILE A 481 5.38 -16.81 16.62
N LYS A 482 4.36 -17.64 16.87
CA LYS A 482 3.68 -18.34 15.76
C LYS A 482 2.53 -17.48 15.26
N ASP A 483 2.44 -17.27 13.95
CA ASP A 483 1.50 -16.35 13.32
C ASP A 483 0.01 -16.64 13.65
N ASP A 484 -0.36 -17.92 13.87
CA ASP A 484 -1.71 -18.31 14.30
C ASP A 484 -2.02 -18.03 15.79
N SER A 485 -0.98 -17.87 16.62
CA SER A 485 -1.05 -17.82 18.09
C SER A 485 -1.11 -16.40 18.66
N LEU A 486 -1.31 -15.39 17.82
CA LEU A 486 -1.62 -14.04 18.26
C LEU A 486 -2.94 -14.07 19.06
N ILE A 487 -2.86 -13.86 20.39
CA ILE A 487 -3.97 -13.89 21.33
C ILE A 487 -4.10 -12.53 22.03
N ASP A 488 -5.27 -11.91 21.85
CA ASP A 488 -5.69 -10.67 22.51
C ASP A 488 -5.74 -10.85 24.04
N SER A 489 -4.98 -10.02 24.77
CA SER A 489 -4.99 -9.99 26.24
C SER A 489 -4.42 -8.68 26.82
N ASP A 490 -4.94 -7.54 26.35
CA ASP A 490 -4.76 -6.25 27.04
C ASP A 490 -6.08 -5.77 27.71
N PRO A 491 -6.31 -6.14 28.99
CA PRO A 491 -7.51 -5.75 29.71
C PRO A 491 -7.51 -4.29 30.18
N ASP A 492 -6.36 -3.62 30.28
CA ASP A 492 -6.30 -2.23 30.77
C ASP A 492 -6.89 -1.25 29.75
N TYR A 493 -6.78 -1.58 28.46
CA TYR A 493 -7.30 -0.79 27.34
C TYR A 493 -8.82 -0.58 27.37
N ARG A 494 -9.60 -1.53 27.92
CA ARG A 494 -11.07 -1.40 28.06
C ARG A 494 -11.48 -0.19 28.91
N ASN A 495 -10.60 0.30 29.79
CA ASN A 495 -10.91 1.39 30.71
C ASN A 495 -10.64 2.78 30.12
N GLU A 496 -9.70 2.93 29.17
CA GLU A 496 -9.40 4.22 28.54
C GLU A 496 -10.54 4.72 27.64
N LEU A 497 -11.24 3.81 26.96
CA LEU A 497 -12.42 4.10 26.11
C LEU A 497 -13.60 4.71 26.87
N ASN A 498 -13.75 4.42 28.17
CA ASN A 498 -14.83 4.97 28.99
C ASN A 498 -14.56 6.42 29.45
N ASN A 499 -13.40 7.00 29.12
CA ASN A 499 -12.95 8.28 29.65
C ASN A 499 -12.72 9.38 28.60
N THR A 500 -13.04 9.13 27.32
CA THR A 500 -13.03 10.14 26.25
C THR A 500 -14.43 10.67 25.98
N GLY A 501 -14.93 11.49 26.91
CA GLY A 501 -16.24 12.13 26.81
C GLY A 501 -16.25 13.37 25.91
N ASP A 502 -16.22 13.17 24.59
CA ASP A 502 -16.48 14.25 23.62
C ASP A 502 -17.35 13.75 22.44
N ASN A 503 -18.67 13.86 22.62
CA ASN A 503 -19.70 13.47 21.63
C ASN A 503 -20.14 14.67 20.75
N SER A 504 -19.23 15.56 20.36
CA SER A 504 -19.55 16.82 19.67
C SER A 504 -19.44 16.78 18.13
N PHE A 505 -19.89 15.70 17.46
CA PHE A 505 -19.99 15.69 15.99
C PHE A 505 -21.22 14.97 15.42
N VAL A 506 -22.38 15.62 15.56
CA VAL A 506 -23.55 15.38 14.70
C VAL A 506 -24.02 16.75 14.18
N ASP A 507 -23.57 17.14 12.99
CA ASP A 507 -24.14 18.27 12.25
C ASP A 507 -24.72 17.78 10.92
N ALA A 508 -25.92 17.23 11.03
CA ALA A 508 -26.89 17.07 9.96
C ALA A 508 -28.25 16.81 10.64
N SER A 509 -29.08 17.84 10.79
CA SER A 509 -30.43 17.71 11.32
C SER A 509 -31.27 16.80 10.40
N PRO A 510 -31.80 15.66 10.88
CA PRO A 510 -32.86 14.96 10.18
C PRO A 510 -34.17 15.73 10.44
N ALA A 511 -34.78 16.29 9.41
CA ALA A 511 -36.14 16.80 9.51
C ALA A 511 -37.13 15.63 9.70
N ASP A 512 -38.19 15.86 10.46
CA ASP A 512 -39.10 14.83 10.94
C ASP A 512 -39.72 13.93 9.85
N ALA A 513 -39.70 12.62 10.11
CA ALA A 513 -40.64 11.66 9.54
C ALA A 513 -41.17 10.78 10.69
N PRO A 514 -42.49 10.54 10.80
CA PRO A 514 -43.07 9.86 11.96
C PRO A 514 -42.72 8.35 11.96
N PRO A 515 -42.69 7.71 13.14
CA PRO A 515 -42.45 6.28 13.23
C PRO A 515 -43.62 5.49 12.62
N VAL A 516 -43.29 4.46 11.83
CA VAL A 516 -44.25 3.46 11.35
C VAL A 516 -43.98 2.17 12.11
N ASP A 517 -44.88 1.83 13.04
CA ASP A 517 -44.83 0.55 13.76
C ASP A 517 -45.06 -0.62 12.79
N ALA A 518 -44.15 -1.59 12.80
CA ALA A 518 -44.35 -2.90 12.19
C ALA A 518 -44.58 -3.95 13.30
N PRO A 519 -45.61 -4.80 13.22
CA PRO A 519 -45.90 -5.79 14.26
C PRO A 519 -44.85 -6.92 14.27
N PRO A 520 -44.60 -7.54 15.42
CA PRO A 520 -43.67 -8.67 15.52
C PRO A 520 -44.24 -9.90 14.80
N VAL A 521 -43.41 -10.57 14.00
CA VAL A 521 -43.75 -11.87 13.39
C VAL A 521 -43.13 -12.97 14.25
N ASP A 522 -43.99 -13.78 14.85
CA ASP A 522 -43.63 -14.89 15.72
C ASP A 522 -43.12 -16.08 14.90
N ALA A 523 -42.01 -16.69 15.30
CA ALA A 523 -41.35 -17.77 14.56
C ALA A 523 -41.28 -19.03 15.43
N SER A 524 -42.16 -20.00 15.14
CA SER A 524 -42.24 -21.26 15.88
C SER A 524 -40.96 -22.10 15.73
N PRO A 525 -40.45 -22.72 16.81
CA PRO A 525 -39.30 -23.62 16.73
C PRO A 525 -39.69 -24.94 16.06
N VAL A 526 -38.78 -25.50 15.25
CA VAL A 526 -38.91 -26.86 14.69
C VAL A 526 -37.85 -27.74 15.33
N ASP A 527 -38.29 -28.76 16.06
CA ASP A 527 -37.43 -29.77 16.67
C ASP A 527 -36.72 -30.62 15.61
N ALA A 528 -35.43 -30.89 15.82
CA ALA A 528 -34.65 -31.84 15.04
C ALA A 528 -34.23 -33.02 15.92
N SER A 529 -34.85 -34.18 15.70
CA SER A 529 -34.53 -35.42 16.41
C SER A 529 -33.14 -35.94 16.01
N PRO A 530 -32.33 -36.46 16.97
CA PRO A 530 -31.05 -37.08 16.65
C PRO A 530 -31.24 -38.49 16.07
N VAL A 531 -30.43 -38.86 15.08
CA VAL A 531 -30.29 -40.25 14.61
C VAL A 531 -28.83 -40.65 14.71
N ASP A 532 -28.58 -41.71 15.45
CA ASP A 532 -27.28 -42.30 15.73
C ASP A 532 -26.92 -43.34 14.64
N ALA A 533 -25.65 -43.45 14.26
CA ALA A 533 -25.19 -44.43 13.27
C ALA A 533 -23.77 -44.93 13.58
N SER A 534 -23.69 -46.20 13.98
CA SER A 534 -22.48 -46.90 14.40
C SER A 534 -21.48 -47.18 13.26
N PRO A 535 -20.18 -47.39 13.56
CA PRO A 535 -19.15 -47.60 12.55
C PRO A 535 -19.12 -49.05 12.01
N VAL A 536 -18.68 -49.21 10.76
CA VAL A 536 -18.30 -50.52 10.18
C VAL A 536 -16.98 -50.37 9.43
N ASP A 537 -16.08 -51.31 9.65
CA ASP A 537 -14.75 -51.40 9.05
C ASP A 537 -14.68 -52.63 8.14
N ALA A 538 -14.07 -52.51 6.95
CA ALA A 538 -13.87 -53.61 6.00
C ALA A 538 -12.69 -53.33 5.07
N SER A 539 -11.76 -54.29 4.99
CA SER A 539 -10.45 -54.18 4.33
C SER A 539 -10.47 -54.64 2.84
N PRO A 540 -9.36 -54.51 2.07
CA PRO A 540 -9.40 -54.36 0.61
C PRO A 540 -9.38 -55.66 -0.20
N VAL A 541 -9.65 -55.54 -1.51
CA VAL A 541 -9.43 -56.59 -2.53
C VAL A 541 -8.84 -55.97 -3.80
N ASP A 542 -7.69 -56.49 -4.25
CA ASP A 542 -7.07 -56.19 -5.55
C ASP A 542 -7.62 -57.08 -6.68
N ALA A 543 -7.75 -56.52 -7.89
CA ALA A 543 -7.83 -57.30 -9.14
C ALA A 543 -7.22 -56.51 -10.33
N PRO A 544 -6.60 -57.18 -11.33
CA PRO A 544 -5.65 -56.56 -12.27
C PRO A 544 -6.28 -56.20 -13.64
N PRO A 545 -5.54 -55.71 -14.66
CA PRO A 545 -6.04 -54.76 -15.65
C PRO A 545 -6.77 -55.38 -16.85
N VAL A 546 -7.52 -54.53 -17.57
CA VAL A 546 -7.97 -54.79 -18.95
C VAL A 546 -7.64 -53.57 -19.81
N ASP A 547 -6.99 -53.82 -20.95
CA ASP A 547 -6.56 -52.82 -21.92
C ASP A 547 -7.43 -52.92 -23.17
N ALA A 548 -7.96 -51.81 -23.66
CA ALA A 548 -8.70 -51.72 -24.92
C ALA A 548 -8.68 -50.29 -25.47
N SER A 549 -8.05 -50.12 -26.64
CA SER A 549 -7.86 -48.84 -27.33
C SER A 549 -9.06 -48.49 -28.26
N PRO A 550 -9.02 -47.40 -29.05
CA PRO A 550 -10.18 -46.52 -29.26
C PRO A 550 -11.17 -46.97 -30.35
N VAL A 551 -12.39 -46.42 -30.28
CA VAL A 551 -13.29 -46.32 -31.45
C VAL A 551 -13.75 -44.88 -31.59
N ASP A 552 -13.60 -44.36 -32.81
CA ASP A 552 -13.94 -43.01 -33.24
C ASP A 552 -15.37 -42.99 -33.80
N ALA A 553 -16.19 -42.00 -33.42
CA ALA A 553 -17.51 -41.77 -33.99
C ALA A 553 -17.93 -40.31 -33.82
N SER A 554 -17.94 -39.56 -34.92
CA SER A 554 -18.44 -38.18 -35.00
C SER A 554 -19.96 -38.13 -35.31
N PRO A 555 -20.57 -36.95 -35.47
CA PRO A 555 -21.68 -36.46 -34.63
C PRO A 555 -23.09 -36.80 -35.16
N VAL A 556 -24.11 -36.69 -34.29
CA VAL A 556 -25.52 -36.55 -34.71
C VAL A 556 -26.27 -35.57 -33.80
N ASP A 557 -27.06 -34.69 -34.40
CA ASP A 557 -27.98 -33.74 -33.75
C ASP A 557 -29.05 -34.40 -32.88
N ALA A 558 -29.51 -33.67 -31.86
CA ALA A 558 -30.80 -33.90 -31.22
C ALA A 558 -31.60 -32.59 -31.14
N SER A 559 -32.81 -32.61 -31.69
CA SER A 559 -33.71 -31.48 -31.92
C SER A 559 -34.18 -30.76 -30.64
N PRO A 560 -34.60 -29.48 -30.73
CA PRO A 560 -35.22 -28.79 -29.59
C PRO A 560 -36.59 -29.38 -29.23
N VAL A 561 -36.93 -29.35 -27.95
CA VAL A 561 -38.27 -29.66 -27.43
C VAL A 561 -38.69 -28.57 -26.44
N ASP A 562 -39.90 -28.06 -26.63
CA ASP A 562 -40.41 -26.85 -25.98
C ASP A 562 -40.69 -27.00 -24.48
N ALA A 563 -40.52 -25.88 -23.75
CA ALA A 563 -41.16 -25.63 -22.47
C ALA A 563 -42.25 -24.55 -22.67
N PRO A 564 -43.43 -24.67 -22.02
CA PRO A 564 -44.58 -23.82 -22.34
C PRO A 564 -44.40 -22.36 -21.86
N PRO A 565 -45.02 -21.39 -22.54
CA PRO A 565 -45.05 -20.02 -22.06
C PRO A 565 -45.88 -19.91 -20.78
N VAL A 566 -45.41 -19.13 -19.81
CA VAL A 566 -46.18 -18.72 -18.65
C VAL A 566 -46.55 -17.25 -18.83
N ASP A 567 -47.82 -16.99 -19.12
CA ASP A 567 -48.34 -15.64 -19.26
C ASP A 567 -48.29 -14.89 -17.92
N ALA A 568 -47.59 -13.75 -17.91
CA ALA A 568 -47.73 -12.74 -16.86
C ALA A 568 -48.78 -11.71 -17.31
N PRO A 569 -49.78 -11.37 -16.49
CA PRO A 569 -50.77 -10.36 -16.85
C PRO A 569 -50.13 -8.97 -16.97
N PRO A 570 -50.58 -8.12 -17.91
CA PRO A 570 -50.13 -6.73 -17.98
C PRO A 570 -50.58 -5.98 -16.73
N VAL A 571 -49.65 -5.29 -16.08
CA VAL A 571 -49.96 -4.32 -15.01
C VAL A 571 -50.01 -2.94 -15.64
N ASP A 572 -51.22 -2.44 -15.87
CA ASP A 572 -51.43 -1.06 -16.31
C ASP A 572 -50.99 -0.08 -15.21
N ALA A 573 -49.98 0.73 -15.51
CA ALA A 573 -49.64 1.89 -14.71
C ALA A 573 -50.55 3.07 -15.11
N PRO A 574 -51.31 3.70 -14.18
CA PRO A 574 -52.11 4.86 -14.52
C PRO A 574 -51.21 6.04 -14.91
N PRO A 575 -51.63 6.91 -15.85
CA PRO A 575 -50.91 8.14 -16.14
C PRO A 575 -50.92 9.06 -14.92
N VAL A 576 -49.75 9.52 -14.50
CA VAL A 576 -49.62 10.58 -13.50
C VAL A 576 -49.43 11.90 -14.24
N ASP A 577 -50.50 12.68 -14.33
CA ASP A 577 -50.44 14.04 -14.86
C ASP A 577 -49.53 14.91 -13.99
N ALA A 578 -48.54 15.55 -14.61
CA ALA A 578 -47.77 16.61 -13.97
C ALA A 578 -48.62 17.89 -13.92
N PRO A 579 -48.81 18.52 -12.75
CA PRO A 579 -49.45 19.83 -12.70
C PRO A 579 -48.58 20.87 -13.42
N PRO A 580 -49.19 21.88 -14.09
CA PRO A 580 -48.43 22.94 -14.73
C PRO A 580 -47.64 23.74 -13.68
N VAL A 581 -46.34 23.91 -13.93
CA VAL A 581 -45.50 24.81 -13.13
C VAL A 581 -45.79 26.25 -13.57
N ASP A 582 -46.56 26.97 -12.76
CA ASP A 582 -46.86 28.37 -13.00
C ASP A 582 -45.60 29.21 -12.72
N ALA A 583 -45.13 29.93 -13.74
CA ALA A 583 -43.87 30.68 -13.68
C ALA A 583 -44.13 32.09 -13.14
N SER A 584 -44.13 32.24 -11.82
CA SER A 584 -44.12 33.55 -11.16
C SER A 584 -42.94 34.40 -11.64
N PRO A 585 -43.16 35.62 -12.19
CA PRO A 585 -42.07 36.53 -12.49
C PRO A 585 -41.35 36.95 -11.21
N ALA A 586 -40.04 36.70 -11.14
CA ALA A 586 -39.20 37.30 -10.10
C ALA A 586 -38.75 38.68 -10.60
N ASP A 587 -39.48 39.73 -10.19
CA ASP A 587 -39.08 41.11 -10.44
C ASP A 587 -37.70 41.39 -9.82
N ALA A 588 -36.81 41.95 -10.64
CA ALA A 588 -35.52 42.44 -10.16
C ALA A 588 -35.72 43.77 -9.41
N PRO A 589 -35.23 43.93 -8.17
CA PRO A 589 -35.23 45.23 -7.52
C PRO A 589 -34.27 46.19 -8.26
N PRO A 590 -34.65 47.47 -8.44
CA PRO A 590 -33.86 48.41 -9.23
C PRO A 590 -32.55 48.80 -8.55
N VAL A 591 -31.57 49.14 -9.39
CA VAL A 591 -30.31 49.77 -8.97
C VAL A 591 -30.55 51.25 -8.74
N ASP A 592 -30.49 51.70 -7.49
CA ASP A 592 -30.43 53.13 -7.16
C ASP A 592 -29.12 53.45 -6.43
N ALA A 593 -28.35 54.37 -7.02
CA ALA A 593 -27.13 54.92 -6.44
C ALA A 593 -27.46 56.27 -5.74
N PRO A 594 -26.96 56.53 -4.52
CA PRO A 594 -27.00 57.87 -3.94
C PRO A 594 -25.98 58.80 -4.63
N PRO A 595 -26.23 60.12 -4.65
CA PRO A 595 -25.51 61.06 -5.50
C PRO A 595 -24.13 61.47 -4.98
N VAL A 596 -23.30 61.94 -5.91
CA VAL A 596 -22.10 62.73 -5.63
C VAL A 596 -22.52 64.20 -5.55
N ASP A 597 -22.25 64.86 -4.42
CA ASP A 597 -22.19 66.32 -4.34
C ASP A 597 -20.98 66.75 -3.49
N ALA A 598 -20.23 67.70 -4.03
CA ALA A 598 -19.21 68.50 -3.37
C ALA A 598 -19.56 69.97 -3.68
N PRO A 599 -19.18 70.98 -2.86
CA PRO A 599 -17.77 71.44 -2.92
C PRO A 599 -17.20 72.18 -1.67
N ASP A 600 -15.91 72.54 -1.80
CA ASP A 600 -15.18 73.71 -1.25
C ASP A 600 -15.13 74.03 0.26
N ASN A 601 -13.93 73.87 0.86
CA ASN A 601 -12.91 74.95 0.90
C ASN A 601 -11.55 74.49 1.50
N ALA A 602 -10.46 75.17 1.12
CA ALA A 602 -9.06 74.94 1.56
C ALA A 602 -8.57 76.09 2.49
N PRO A 603 -7.27 76.29 2.85
CA PRO A 603 -6.04 75.49 2.65
C PRO A 603 -5.09 75.40 3.89
N THR A 604 -3.83 74.94 3.65
CA THR A 604 -2.51 75.06 4.36
C THR A 604 -1.89 73.69 4.71
N ASP A 605 -0.85 73.20 4.01
CA ASP A 605 0.60 73.45 4.19
C ASP A 605 1.17 72.75 5.45
N ALA A 606 2.23 71.92 5.46
CA ALA A 606 3.20 71.45 4.45
C ALA A 606 3.42 69.91 4.62
N GLY A 607 4.40 69.17 4.07
CA GLY A 607 5.52 69.45 3.14
C GLY A 607 6.62 68.36 3.23
N VAL A 608 7.26 68.00 2.09
CA VAL A 608 8.41 67.05 1.96
C VAL A 608 8.10 65.55 2.30
N GLY A 609 8.53 64.52 1.57
CA GLY A 609 9.35 64.40 0.35
C GLY A 609 10.46 63.35 0.51
N GLY A 610 10.37 62.19 -0.17
CA GLY A 610 11.46 61.18 -0.11
C GLY A 610 11.16 59.81 -0.73
N ARG A 611 11.35 59.66 -2.05
CA ARG A 611 11.18 58.38 -2.78
C ARG A 611 12.54 57.85 -3.25
N CYS A 612 13.03 56.73 -2.72
CA CYS A 612 14.38 56.23 -3.02
C CYS A 612 14.41 55.35 -4.29
N LYS A 613 15.30 55.64 -5.24
CA LYS A 613 15.45 54.92 -6.53
C LYS A 613 16.76 54.12 -6.60
N LYS A 614 16.72 53.02 -7.35
CA LYS A 614 17.82 52.08 -7.61
C LYS A 614 19.04 52.76 -8.27
N LYS A 615 20.26 52.33 -7.90
CA LYS A 615 21.52 52.72 -8.56
C LYS A 615 21.82 51.82 -9.77
N PHE A 616 22.28 52.42 -10.86
CA PHE A 616 23.03 51.76 -11.93
C PHE A 616 24.39 52.46 -12.07
N THR A 617 25.48 51.69 -12.19
CA THR A 617 26.85 52.22 -12.29
C THR A 617 27.31 52.29 -13.75
N LYS A 618 27.94 53.41 -14.14
CA LYS A 618 28.66 53.55 -15.42
C LYS A 618 30.17 53.43 -15.19
N LYS A 619 30.83 52.57 -15.96
CA LYS A 619 32.30 52.44 -16.02
C LYS A 619 32.86 53.50 -17.00
N LYS A 620 33.93 54.22 -16.63
CA LYS A 620 34.68 55.10 -17.54
C LYS A 620 35.76 54.30 -18.27
N ILE A 621 35.95 54.58 -19.56
CA ILE A 621 37.14 54.19 -20.33
C ILE A 621 38.16 55.34 -20.24
N HIS A 622 39.42 55.02 -19.98
CA HIS A 622 40.57 55.91 -20.22
C HIS A 622 41.23 55.53 -21.54
N LYS A 623 41.82 56.49 -22.25
CA LYS A 623 42.55 56.27 -23.51
C LYS A 623 43.76 57.20 -23.58
N ARG A 624 44.80 56.74 -24.28
CA ARG A 624 46.13 57.34 -24.52
C ARG A 624 47.14 57.08 -23.38
N LYS A 625 48.39 56.72 -23.66
CA LYS A 625 49.06 56.45 -24.97
C LYS A 625 49.40 54.98 -25.11
#